data_AF-A0A9D3LNM0-F1
#
_entry.id   AF-A0A9D3LNM0-F1
#
_cell.length_a   1.000
_cell.length_b   1.000
_cell.length_c   1.000
_cell.angle_alpha   90.00
_cell.angle_beta   90.00
_cell.angle_gamma   90.00
#
_symmetry.space_group_name_H-M   'P 1'
#
loop_
_entity.id
_entity.type
_entity.pdbx_description
1 polymer ?
#
loop_
_entity_poly.entity_id
_entity_poly.type
_entity_poly.pdbx_seq_one_letter_code
_entity_poly.pdbx_strand_id
1 'polypeptide(L)'
;MAPGKKGILERLNAGEIVIGDGGFVFALEKRGYVKAGPWTPEAAVTHPEAVRQLHREFLRAGSNVMQTFTFYASDDKLENRGNNLRLTGQQVNEAACDLAREVANEGDALVAGGVSQTPSYLSCKSESEVKAIFKKQMDVFMKKNVDFLIAEYFEHVEEAEWAVQVLKTSGKPVAASLCIGPEGDLNGVSPGDCAVKLVKAGAQIVGINCHFDPMTCVKTVKLMKEGVEHAGLKAHYMVQPLAYHTPDCSCQGFIDLPEFPFALEPRILTRWDMHKYAREAYKVGIRYIGGCCGFEPYHIRAVSEELAPERGFLPAASEKHGMWGSALEMHTKPWVRARSRRDYWENILPASGRPTCPSFSTPENWGVTKGHADLIQHKEATSAEEIRQLMEKQKKAKTSVK
;
A
#
# COMPACT_ATOMS: atom_id res chain seq x y z
N MET A 1 10.68 10.92 -20.40
CA MET A 1 9.20 10.94 -20.57
C MET A 1 8.90 10.89 -22.05
N ALA A 2 7.95 10.06 -22.48
CA ALA A 2 7.42 10.17 -23.84
C ALA A 2 6.86 11.60 -24.02
N PRO A 3 7.15 12.29 -25.13
CA PRO A 3 6.69 13.66 -25.33
C PRO A 3 5.16 13.74 -25.22
N GLY A 4 4.65 14.55 -24.28
CA GLY A 4 3.22 14.82 -24.09
C GLY A 4 2.56 14.25 -22.82
N LYS A 5 3.23 13.41 -22.01
CA LYS A 5 2.66 12.91 -20.75
C LYS A 5 2.86 13.91 -19.60
N LYS A 6 1.78 14.29 -18.92
CA LYS A 6 1.82 15.12 -17.69
C LYS A 6 2.46 14.35 -16.54
N GLY A 7 3.42 14.97 -15.85
CA GLY A 7 4.00 14.50 -14.61
C GLY A 7 3.04 14.59 -13.42
N ILE A 8 3.45 14.02 -12.29
CA ILE A 8 2.55 13.81 -11.14
C ILE A 8 1.99 15.13 -10.57
N LEU A 9 2.83 16.14 -10.39
CA LEU A 9 2.40 17.44 -9.87
C LEU A 9 1.58 18.22 -10.90
N GLU A 10 1.86 18.08 -12.18
CA GLU A 10 1.08 18.73 -13.24
C GLU A 10 -0.37 18.22 -13.24
N ARG A 11 -0.56 16.90 -13.07
CA ARG A 11 -1.88 16.29 -12.93
C ARG A 11 -2.61 16.81 -11.70
N LEU A 12 -1.98 16.69 -10.53
CA LEU A 12 -2.60 17.07 -9.26
C LEU A 12 -2.89 18.58 -9.18
N ASN A 13 -2.00 19.43 -9.67
CA ASN A 13 -2.20 20.88 -9.73
C ASN A 13 -3.33 21.27 -10.71
N ALA A 14 -3.55 20.49 -11.76
CA ALA A 14 -4.68 20.67 -12.67
C ALA A 14 -6.01 20.17 -12.09
N GLY A 15 -6.01 19.64 -10.86
CA GLY A 15 -7.20 19.08 -10.21
C GLY A 15 -7.57 17.68 -10.68
N GLU A 16 -6.70 17.01 -11.44
CA GLU A 16 -6.92 15.64 -11.88
C GLU A 16 -6.91 14.65 -10.70
N ILE A 17 -7.59 13.53 -10.89
CA ILE A 17 -7.56 12.39 -9.98
C ILE A 17 -6.55 11.39 -10.52
N VAL A 18 -5.51 11.13 -9.74
CA VAL A 18 -4.50 10.11 -10.00
C VAL A 18 -4.94 8.82 -9.32
N ILE A 19 -5.09 7.76 -10.11
CA ILE A 19 -5.38 6.43 -9.58
C ILE A 19 -4.06 5.70 -9.33
N GLY A 20 -3.84 5.27 -8.09
CA GLY A 20 -2.71 4.39 -7.76
C GLY A 20 -2.94 2.96 -8.25
N ASP A 21 -1.90 2.13 -8.24
CA ASP A 21 -2.05 0.69 -8.41
C ASP A 21 -2.47 0.01 -7.10
N GLY A 22 -2.32 -1.33 -7.03
CA GLY A 22 -2.78 -2.16 -5.93
C GLY A 22 -1.68 -2.98 -5.24
N GLY A 23 -2.08 -4.07 -4.60
CA GLY A 23 -1.21 -4.84 -3.70
C GLY A 23 -0.32 -5.86 -4.42
N PHE A 24 0.80 -5.43 -4.99
CA PHE A 24 1.74 -6.29 -5.72
C PHE A 24 2.18 -7.54 -4.96
N VAL A 25 2.72 -7.36 -3.76
CA VAL A 25 3.29 -8.45 -2.95
C VAL A 25 2.26 -9.54 -2.62
N PHE A 26 1.06 -9.15 -2.21
CA PHE A 26 -0.01 -10.09 -1.86
C PHE A 26 -0.63 -10.75 -3.11
N ALA A 27 -0.80 -10.01 -4.20
CA ALA A 27 -1.32 -10.58 -5.45
C ALA A 27 -0.32 -11.60 -6.04
N LEU A 28 0.98 -11.31 -6.01
CA LEU A 28 2.01 -12.23 -6.51
C LEU A 28 2.24 -13.42 -5.59
N GLU A 29 2.02 -13.29 -4.28
CA GLU A 29 2.07 -14.43 -3.35
C GLU A 29 0.97 -15.44 -3.68
N LYS A 30 -0.28 -14.98 -3.84
CA LYS A 30 -1.41 -15.84 -4.23
C LYS A 30 -1.22 -16.47 -5.61
N ARG A 31 -0.44 -15.84 -6.49
CA ARG A 31 -0.09 -16.34 -7.82
C ARG A 31 1.14 -17.26 -7.81
N GLY A 32 1.81 -17.45 -6.67
CA GLY A 32 2.94 -18.35 -6.49
C GLY A 32 4.31 -17.78 -6.86
N TYR A 33 4.45 -16.45 -6.97
CA TYR A 33 5.70 -15.78 -7.37
C TYR A 33 6.39 -15.02 -6.24
N VAL A 34 5.71 -14.82 -5.10
CA VAL A 34 6.29 -14.21 -3.89
C VAL A 34 6.08 -15.17 -2.73
N LYS A 35 7.09 -15.28 -1.87
CA LYS A 35 7.00 -16.12 -0.67
C LYS A 35 6.58 -15.28 0.54
N ALA A 36 5.48 -15.67 1.17
CA ALA A 36 5.08 -15.12 2.47
C ALA A 36 6.15 -15.40 3.54
N GLY A 37 6.51 -14.36 4.30
CA GLY A 37 7.62 -14.36 5.24
C GLY A 37 8.61 -13.25 4.89
N PRO A 38 9.54 -13.49 3.94
CA PRO A 38 10.46 -12.45 3.50
C PRO A 38 9.80 -11.41 2.57
N TRP A 39 8.77 -11.78 1.79
CA TRP A 39 8.07 -10.87 0.87
C TRP A 39 8.98 -10.15 -0.15
N THR A 40 10.09 -10.79 -0.52
CA THR A 40 11.10 -10.26 -1.43
C THR A 40 10.62 -10.24 -2.90
N PRO A 41 11.10 -9.31 -3.74
CA PRO A 41 10.62 -9.15 -5.12
C PRO A 41 11.54 -9.78 -6.19
N GLU A 42 12.23 -10.88 -5.90
CA GLU A 42 13.10 -11.58 -6.86
C GLU A 42 12.38 -12.00 -8.16
N ALA A 43 11.06 -12.14 -8.12
CA ALA A 43 10.23 -12.42 -9.29
C ALA A 43 10.39 -11.37 -10.40
N ALA A 44 10.85 -10.16 -10.11
CA ALA A 44 11.20 -9.19 -11.14
C ALA A 44 12.32 -9.69 -12.09
N VAL A 45 13.19 -10.58 -11.59
CA VAL A 45 14.28 -11.20 -12.36
C VAL A 45 13.93 -12.63 -12.77
N THR A 46 13.37 -13.43 -11.86
CA THR A 46 13.14 -14.87 -12.08
C THR A 46 11.86 -15.17 -12.85
N HIS A 47 10.84 -14.31 -12.73
CA HIS A 47 9.51 -14.45 -13.33
C HIS A 47 8.97 -13.10 -13.87
N PRO A 48 9.74 -12.40 -14.73
CA PRO A 48 9.41 -11.04 -15.16
C PRO A 48 8.06 -10.95 -15.89
N GLU A 49 7.60 -12.03 -16.53
CA GLU A 49 6.29 -12.13 -17.15
C GLU A 49 5.14 -12.00 -16.15
N ALA A 50 5.26 -12.59 -14.96
CA ALA A 50 4.24 -12.52 -13.93
C ALA A 50 4.10 -11.08 -13.39
N VAL A 51 5.25 -10.43 -13.12
CA VAL A 51 5.30 -9.04 -12.63
C VAL A 51 4.78 -8.08 -13.70
N ARG A 52 5.23 -8.22 -14.95
CA ARG A 52 4.76 -7.42 -16.09
C ARG A 52 3.26 -7.56 -16.30
N GLN A 53 2.74 -8.79 -16.24
CA GLN A 53 1.31 -9.04 -16.41
C GLN A 53 0.49 -8.36 -15.31
N LEU A 54 0.95 -8.40 -14.06
CA LEU A 54 0.26 -7.70 -12.97
C LEU A 54 0.27 -6.18 -13.14
N HIS A 55 1.40 -5.57 -13.55
CA HIS A 55 1.41 -4.16 -13.94
C HIS A 55 0.38 -3.86 -15.05
N ARG A 56 0.31 -4.70 -16.09
CA ARG A 56 -0.64 -4.51 -17.20
C ARG A 56 -2.09 -4.62 -16.75
N GLU A 57 -2.37 -5.50 -15.81
CA GLU A 57 -3.71 -5.62 -15.23
C GLU A 57 -4.12 -4.37 -14.45
N PHE A 58 -3.22 -3.79 -13.65
CA PHE A 58 -3.48 -2.53 -12.95
C PHE A 58 -3.59 -1.34 -13.91
N LEU A 59 -2.73 -1.26 -14.92
CA LEU A 59 -2.84 -0.24 -15.97
C LEU A 59 -4.19 -0.35 -16.68
N ARG A 60 -4.59 -1.56 -17.10
CA ARG A 60 -5.89 -1.80 -17.74
C ARG A 60 -7.05 -1.44 -16.80
N ALA A 61 -6.90 -1.65 -15.50
CA ALA A 61 -7.88 -1.27 -14.48
C ALA A 61 -8.00 0.26 -14.27
N GLY A 62 -7.11 1.06 -14.85
CA GLY A 62 -7.17 2.52 -14.82
C GLY A 62 -6.13 3.19 -13.94
N SER A 63 -5.16 2.43 -13.42
CA SER A 63 -4.04 3.01 -12.67
C SER A 63 -3.20 3.96 -13.54
N ASN A 64 -2.89 5.12 -12.97
CA ASN A 64 -1.99 6.12 -13.52
C ASN A 64 -0.57 6.02 -12.94
N VAL A 65 -0.31 5.07 -12.04
CA VAL A 65 0.99 4.89 -11.39
C VAL A 65 1.37 3.42 -11.38
N MET A 66 2.53 3.10 -11.94
CA MET A 66 3.19 1.81 -11.78
C MET A 66 4.26 2.00 -10.70
N GLN A 67 3.97 1.61 -9.45
CA GLN A 67 4.98 1.60 -8.40
C GLN A 67 5.99 0.50 -8.71
N THR A 68 7.29 0.78 -8.62
CA THR A 68 8.30 -0.23 -8.88
C THR A 68 8.18 -1.36 -7.85
N PHE A 69 8.26 -2.62 -8.29
CA PHE A 69 8.20 -3.79 -7.41
C PHE A 69 9.51 -3.95 -6.61
N THR A 70 9.79 -3.00 -5.72
CA THR A 70 11.07 -2.79 -5.03
C THR A 70 10.94 -2.58 -3.52
N PHE A 71 9.72 -2.71 -2.99
CA PHE A 71 9.36 -2.46 -1.59
C PHE A 71 10.29 -3.14 -0.57
N TYR A 72 10.64 -4.40 -0.82
CA TYR A 72 11.50 -5.21 0.06
C TYR A 72 12.81 -5.61 -0.63
N ALA A 73 13.46 -4.65 -1.29
CA ALA A 73 14.69 -4.87 -2.07
C ALA A 73 15.86 -3.92 -1.71
N SER A 74 15.90 -3.44 -0.46
CA SER A 74 17.14 -2.96 0.15
C SER A 74 18.01 -4.15 0.57
N ASP A 75 19.33 -3.97 0.64
CA ASP A 75 20.22 -5.10 0.93
C ASP A 75 19.97 -5.67 2.34
N ASP A 76 19.66 -4.82 3.33
CA ASP A 76 19.33 -5.28 4.69
C ASP A 76 18.06 -6.14 4.73
N LYS A 77 17.12 -5.88 3.82
CA LYS A 77 15.90 -6.68 3.64
C LYS A 77 16.18 -7.99 2.91
N LEU A 78 16.99 -7.95 1.86
CA LEU A 78 17.34 -9.14 1.07
C LEU A 78 18.29 -10.09 1.80
N GLU A 79 19.09 -9.59 2.73
CA GLU A 79 19.94 -10.41 3.61
C GLU A 79 19.17 -10.98 4.82
N ASN A 80 17.89 -10.63 4.98
CA ASN A 80 17.06 -11.07 6.11
C ASN A 80 16.68 -12.56 6.02
N ARG A 81 16.31 -13.12 7.19
CA ARG A 81 16.03 -14.54 7.46
C ARG A 81 15.41 -15.30 6.29
N GLY A 82 16.12 -16.33 5.82
CA GLY A 82 15.58 -17.32 4.91
C GLY A 82 15.62 -16.98 3.41
N ASN A 83 16.22 -15.85 3.03
CA ASN A 83 16.54 -15.57 1.63
C ASN A 83 17.90 -16.17 1.24
N ASN A 84 17.89 -17.19 0.38
CA ASN A 84 19.11 -17.89 -0.08
C ASN A 84 19.53 -17.45 -1.49
N LEU A 85 18.93 -16.39 -2.04
CA LEU A 85 19.19 -15.96 -3.41
C LEU A 85 20.53 -15.23 -3.54
N ARG A 86 21.20 -15.45 -4.68
CA ARG A 86 22.48 -14.78 -5.04
C ARG A 86 22.27 -13.48 -5.83
N LEU A 87 21.06 -12.92 -5.80
CA LEU A 87 20.73 -11.67 -6.49
C LEU A 87 20.98 -10.49 -5.56
N THR A 88 21.61 -9.42 -6.06
CA THR A 88 21.78 -8.19 -5.29
C THR A 88 20.51 -7.34 -5.35
N GLY A 89 20.28 -6.48 -4.33
CA GLY A 89 19.15 -5.55 -4.35
C GLY A 89 19.15 -4.64 -5.56
N GLN A 90 20.33 -4.24 -6.02
CA GLN A 90 20.46 -3.47 -7.26
C GLN A 90 19.93 -4.22 -8.49
N GLN A 91 20.26 -5.50 -8.67
CA GLN A 91 19.79 -6.27 -9.83
C GLN A 91 18.27 -6.40 -9.84
N VAL A 92 17.68 -6.69 -8.68
CA VAL A 92 16.22 -6.81 -8.53
C VAL A 92 15.55 -5.47 -8.75
N ASN A 93 16.07 -4.38 -8.15
CA ASN A 93 15.53 -3.03 -8.31
C ASN A 93 15.61 -2.54 -9.77
N GLU A 94 16.72 -2.78 -10.44
CA GLU A 94 16.89 -2.39 -11.85
C GLU A 94 15.89 -3.12 -12.75
N ALA A 95 15.71 -4.43 -12.57
CA ALA A 95 14.74 -5.22 -13.33
C ALA A 95 13.29 -4.77 -13.05
N ALA A 96 12.93 -4.56 -11.79
CA ALA A 96 11.61 -4.08 -11.41
C ALA A 96 11.29 -2.69 -12.01
N CYS A 97 12.27 -1.79 -12.04
CA CYS A 97 12.11 -0.49 -12.70
C CYS A 97 11.87 -0.62 -14.21
N ASP A 98 12.58 -1.52 -14.88
CA ASP A 98 12.44 -1.73 -16.32
C ASP A 98 11.04 -2.27 -16.66
N LEU A 99 10.53 -3.22 -15.88
CA LEU A 99 9.18 -3.77 -16.06
C LEU A 99 8.09 -2.72 -15.82
N ALA A 100 8.21 -1.93 -14.75
CA ALA A 100 7.27 -0.84 -14.47
C ALA A 100 7.28 0.21 -15.59
N ARG A 101 8.47 0.55 -16.12
CA ARG A 101 8.62 1.50 -17.22
C ARG A 101 8.08 0.96 -18.54
N GLU A 102 8.32 -0.32 -18.86
CA GLU A 102 7.76 -0.99 -20.03
C GLU A 102 6.24 -0.79 -20.05
N VAL A 103 5.57 -1.18 -18.96
CA VAL A 103 4.11 -1.13 -18.89
C VAL A 103 3.59 0.30 -18.78
N ALA A 104 4.22 1.18 -18.01
CA ALA A 104 3.79 2.59 -17.93
C ALA A 104 3.83 3.29 -19.31
N ASN A 105 4.70 2.85 -20.22
CA ASN A 105 4.76 3.36 -21.58
C ASN A 105 3.61 2.88 -22.48
N GLU A 106 2.92 1.80 -22.12
CA GLU A 106 1.78 1.24 -22.87
C GLU A 106 0.47 2.03 -22.67
N GLY A 107 0.39 2.89 -21.65
CA GLY A 107 -0.81 3.67 -21.35
C GLY A 107 -0.54 5.02 -20.69
N ASP A 108 -1.56 5.63 -20.09
CA ASP A 108 -1.45 6.92 -19.41
C ASP A 108 -1.01 6.76 -17.94
N ALA A 109 0.22 6.28 -17.75
CA ALA A 109 0.79 6.06 -16.43
C ALA A 109 2.22 6.59 -16.28
N LEU A 110 2.57 6.83 -15.01
CA LEU A 110 3.89 7.24 -14.53
C LEU A 110 4.54 6.08 -13.75
N VAL A 111 5.86 6.11 -13.63
CA VAL A 111 6.63 5.18 -12.79
C VAL A 111 7.02 5.85 -11.49
N ALA A 112 6.74 5.19 -10.37
CA ALA A 112 7.11 5.64 -9.02
C ALA A 112 8.16 4.72 -8.39
N GLY A 113 9.31 5.28 -8.01
CA GLY A 113 10.31 4.56 -7.20
C GLY A 113 9.96 4.61 -5.72
N GLY A 114 9.72 3.44 -5.10
CA GLY A 114 9.31 3.33 -3.69
C GLY A 114 10.46 2.94 -2.75
N VAL A 115 10.56 3.62 -1.60
CA VAL A 115 11.34 3.18 -0.43
C VAL A 115 10.40 3.02 0.77
N SER A 116 10.79 2.19 1.73
CA SER A 116 9.99 1.92 2.93
C SER A 116 10.83 1.74 4.18
N GLN A 117 10.20 1.73 5.35
CA GLN A 117 10.90 1.61 6.63
C GLN A 117 11.93 0.49 6.63
N THR A 118 13.06 0.73 7.26
CA THR A 118 14.20 -0.17 7.25
C THR A 118 14.26 -0.97 8.55
N PRO A 119 14.62 -2.24 8.49
CA PRO A 119 15.02 -2.98 9.69
C PRO A 119 16.15 -2.32 10.49
N SER A 120 17.02 -1.60 9.77
CA SER A 120 18.10 -0.82 10.35
C SER A 120 17.60 0.24 11.35
N TYR A 121 16.49 0.92 11.07
CA TYR A 121 15.89 1.87 12.01
C TYR A 121 15.33 1.19 13.27
N LEU A 122 14.63 0.06 13.10
CA LEU A 122 14.10 -0.73 14.21
C LEU A 122 15.21 -1.28 15.12
N SER A 123 16.38 -1.56 14.55
CA SER A 123 17.59 -2.01 15.25
C SER A 123 18.42 -0.86 15.83
N CYS A 124 17.87 0.37 15.88
CA CYS A 124 18.53 1.57 16.41
C CYS A 124 19.87 1.92 15.75
N LYS A 125 20.04 1.63 14.45
CA LYS A 125 21.17 2.16 13.69
C LYS A 125 21.08 3.69 13.57
N SER A 126 22.22 4.31 13.30
CA SER A 126 22.29 5.78 13.21
C SER A 126 21.52 6.33 12.01
N GLU A 127 21.10 7.59 12.10
CA GLU A 127 20.44 8.31 11.00
C GLU A 127 21.23 8.24 9.69
N SER A 128 22.57 8.38 9.75
CA SER A 128 23.43 8.33 8.57
C SER A 128 23.42 6.96 7.89
N GLU A 129 23.41 5.88 8.66
CA GLU A 129 23.32 4.52 8.14
C GLU A 129 21.96 4.25 7.48
N VAL A 130 20.87 4.67 8.11
CA VAL A 130 19.50 4.53 7.54
C VAL A 130 19.36 5.35 6.26
N LYS A 131 19.82 6.61 6.26
CA LYS A 131 19.82 7.47 5.07
C LYS A 131 20.66 6.90 3.92
N ALA A 132 21.77 6.22 4.21
CA ALA A 132 22.58 5.57 3.20
C ALA A 132 21.83 4.45 2.46
N ILE A 133 20.93 3.73 3.15
CA ILE A 133 20.07 2.71 2.54
C ILE A 133 19.09 3.33 1.55
N PHE A 134 18.38 4.40 1.96
CA PHE A 134 17.48 5.13 1.07
C PHE A 134 18.21 5.71 -0.13
N LYS A 135 19.42 6.25 0.08
CA LYS A 135 20.26 6.80 -0.98
C LYS A 135 20.61 5.74 -2.02
N LYS A 136 20.99 4.53 -1.58
CA LYS A 136 21.32 3.42 -2.48
C LYS A 136 20.14 3.02 -3.38
N GLN A 137 18.93 2.92 -2.84
CA GLN A 137 17.73 2.64 -3.65
C GLN A 137 17.40 3.81 -4.59
N MET A 138 17.47 5.05 -4.09
CA MET A 138 17.24 6.25 -4.89
C MET A 138 18.19 6.35 -6.09
N ASP A 139 19.45 5.97 -5.94
CA ASP A 139 20.43 6.00 -7.04
C ASP A 139 20.01 5.08 -8.20
N VAL A 140 19.41 3.92 -7.90
CA VAL A 140 18.81 3.06 -8.93
C VAL A 140 17.63 3.75 -9.62
N PHE A 141 16.73 4.35 -8.84
CA PHE A 141 15.56 5.05 -9.38
C PHE A 141 15.95 6.24 -10.27
N MET A 142 17.02 6.95 -9.92
CA MET A 142 17.58 8.04 -10.72
C MET A 142 18.22 7.52 -12.00
N LYS A 143 19.02 6.46 -11.94
CA LYS A 143 19.59 5.79 -13.12
C LYS A 143 18.50 5.32 -14.08
N LYS A 144 17.39 4.79 -13.55
CA LYS A 144 16.23 4.31 -14.33
C LYS A 144 15.23 5.41 -14.68
N ASN A 145 15.50 6.65 -14.28
CA ASN A 145 14.69 7.83 -14.54
C ASN A 145 13.20 7.61 -14.26
N VAL A 146 12.86 7.19 -13.03
CA VAL A 146 11.46 7.16 -12.57
C VAL A 146 10.84 8.56 -12.64
N ASP A 147 9.52 8.66 -12.72
CA ASP A 147 8.85 9.96 -12.89
C ASP A 147 8.72 10.72 -11.56
N PHE A 148 8.54 9.99 -10.45
CA PHE A 148 8.54 10.53 -9.08
C PHE A 148 8.92 9.45 -8.06
N LEU A 149 9.04 9.84 -6.79
CA LEU A 149 9.47 8.98 -5.69
C LEU A 149 8.39 8.89 -4.61
N ILE A 150 8.32 7.75 -3.91
CA ILE A 150 7.39 7.50 -2.81
C ILE A 150 8.18 6.97 -1.60
N ALA A 151 8.03 7.61 -0.45
CA ALA A 151 8.38 7.04 0.86
C ALA A 151 7.11 6.45 1.47
N GLU A 152 6.91 5.14 1.41
CA GLU A 152 5.70 4.44 1.88
C GLU A 152 5.99 3.45 2.99
N TYR A 153 4.97 3.06 3.77
CA TYR A 153 5.08 2.04 4.83
C TYR A 153 6.13 2.43 5.89
N PHE A 154 5.79 3.47 6.63
CA PHE A 154 6.54 3.95 7.79
C PHE A 154 5.60 4.05 9.00
N GLU A 155 5.99 3.39 10.09
CA GLU A 155 5.31 3.43 11.39
C GLU A 155 5.79 4.58 12.29
N HIS A 156 6.95 5.17 11.96
CA HIS A 156 7.57 6.27 12.69
C HIS A 156 7.84 7.43 11.73
N VAL A 157 7.28 8.61 12.04
CA VAL A 157 7.48 9.78 11.15
C VAL A 157 8.93 10.25 11.14
N GLU A 158 9.69 9.97 12.21
CA GLU A 158 11.13 10.26 12.28
C GLU A 158 11.89 9.63 11.12
N GLU A 159 11.69 8.33 10.85
CA GLU A 159 12.38 7.65 9.75
C GLU A 159 11.84 8.10 8.38
N ALA A 160 10.53 8.32 8.27
CA ALA A 160 9.91 8.82 7.05
C ALA A 160 10.44 10.21 6.67
N GLU A 161 10.70 11.09 7.66
CA GLU A 161 11.33 12.38 7.45
C GLU A 161 12.74 12.23 6.88
N TRP A 162 13.54 11.28 7.38
CA TRP A 162 14.86 10.99 6.82
C TRP A 162 14.78 10.49 5.38
N ALA A 163 13.83 9.62 5.07
CA ALA A 163 13.59 9.14 3.71
C ALA A 163 13.24 10.31 2.79
N VAL A 164 12.28 11.16 3.16
CA VAL A 164 11.89 12.34 2.36
C VAL A 164 13.07 13.29 2.12
N GLN A 165 13.87 13.56 3.16
CA GLN A 165 15.06 14.42 3.03
C GLN A 165 16.07 13.85 2.01
N VAL A 166 16.30 12.53 2.00
CA VAL A 166 17.15 11.87 1.00
C VAL A 166 16.51 11.96 -0.39
N LEU A 167 15.24 11.55 -0.53
CA LEU A 167 14.54 11.51 -1.82
C LEU A 167 14.45 12.90 -2.47
N LYS A 168 14.27 13.96 -1.68
CA LYS A 168 14.21 15.34 -2.18
C LYS A 168 15.48 15.77 -2.91
N THR A 169 16.65 15.22 -2.54
CA THR A 169 17.93 15.54 -3.20
C THR A 169 17.97 15.12 -4.67
N SER A 170 17.04 14.24 -5.10
CA SER A 170 16.90 13.84 -6.50
C SER A 170 16.41 14.97 -7.43
N GLY A 171 15.77 16.00 -6.87
CA GLY A 171 15.04 17.01 -7.64
C GLY A 171 13.72 16.52 -8.27
N LYS A 172 13.32 15.26 -8.05
CA LYS A 172 12.02 14.72 -8.49
C LYS A 172 10.93 14.97 -7.44
N PRO A 173 9.64 14.98 -7.82
CA PRO A 173 8.56 15.06 -6.86
C PRO A 173 8.60 13.89 -5.86
N VAL A 174 8.28 14.17 -4.60
CA VAL A 174 8.28 13.18 -3.51
C VAL A 174 6.88 13.09 -2.90
N ALA A 175 6.35 11.88 -2.87
CA ALA A 175 5.19 11.50 -2.06
C ALA A 175 5.65 10.79 -0.78
N ALA A 176 4.91 10.95 0.30
CA ALA A 176 5.16 10.27 1.56
C ALA A 176 3.87 9.75 2.17
N SER A 177 3.83 8.47 2.52
CA SER A 177 2.71 7.86 3.24
C SER A 177 3.17 7.00 4.39
N LEU A 178 2.40 7.08 5.48
CA LEU A 178 2.64 6.33 6.70
C LEU A 178 1.65 5.16 6.80
N CYS A 179 2.02 4.09 7.50
CA CYS A 179 1.11 2.99 7.81
C CYS A 179 0.58 3.10 9.24
N ILE A 180 -0.01 4.25 9.56
CA ILE A 180 -0.50 4.60 10.90
C ILE A 180 -2.01 4.87 10.88
N GLY A 181 -2.64 4.67 12.04
CA GLY A 181 -4.06 4.95 12.25
C GLY A 181 -4.33 6.38 12.72
N PRO A 182 -5.59 6.69 13.07
CA PRO A 182 -5.98 7.97 13.65
C PRO A 182 -5.28 8.31 14.98
N GLU A 183 -4.74 7.30 15.67
CA GLU A 183 -4.03 7.45 16.95
C GLU A 183 -2.66 8.11 16.79
N GLY A 184 -2.09 8.14 15.58
CA GLY A 184 -0.76 8.68 15.33
C GLY A 184 0.29 7.59 15.10
N ASP A 185 1.55 8.02 15.02
CA ASP A 185 2.69 7.13 14.85
C ASP A 185 3.03 6.38 16.14
N LEU A 186 3.96 5.41 16.08
CA LEU A 186 4.33 4.61 17.25
C LEU A 186 5.11 5.38 18.34
N ASN A 187 5.43 6.66 18.12
CA ASN A 187 5.96 7.59 19.13
C ASN A 187 4.86 8.51 19.69
N GLY A 188 3.60 8.32 19.31
CA GLY A 188 2.47 9.15 19.74
C GLY A 188 2.37 10.50 19.02
N VAL A 189 3.06 10.67 17.88
CA VAL A 189 2.93 11.88 17.06
C VAL A 189 1.62 11.82 16.29
N SER A 190 0.78 12.85 16.44
CA SER A 190 -0.54 12.90 15.80
C SER A 190 -0.44 12.84 14.26
N PRO A 191 -1.45 12.32 13.54
CA PRO A 191 -1.42 12.31 12.08
C PRO A 191 -1.21 13.71 11.47
N GLY A 192 -1.80 14.75 12.06
CA GLY A 192 -1.61 16.14 11.64
C GLY A 192 -0.15 16.58 11.73
N ASP A 193 0.50 16.36 12.88
CA ASP A 193 1.90 16.71 13.09
C ASP A 193 2.84 15.88 12.21
N CYS A 194 2.51 14.61 12.00
CA CYS A 194 3.22 13.75 11.07
C CYS A 194 3.22 14.33 9.65
N ALA A 195 2.05 14.71 9.15
CA ALA A 195 1.94 15.33 7.82
C ALA A 195 2.70 16.65 7.73
N VAL A 196 2.61 17.51 8.76
CA VAL A 196 3.37 18.78 8.82
C VAL A 196 4.88 18.53 8.74
N LYS A 197 5.41 17.55 9.47
CA LYS A 197 6.83 17.16 9.42
C LYS A 197 7.23 16.72 8.01
N LEU A 198 6.45 15.85 7.37
CA LEU A 198 6.74 15.36 6.02
C LEU A 198 6.72 16.47 4.96
N VAL A 199 5.75 17.38 5.03
CA VAL A 199 5.68 18.54 4.12
C VAL A 199 6.89 19.46 4.31
N LYS A 200 7.28 19.76 5.57
CA LYS A 200 8.47 20.56 5.87
C LYS A 200 9.76 19.88 5.40
N ALA A 201 9.85 18.56 5.52
CA ALA A 201 10.96 17.78 4.99
C ALA A 201 11.07 17.92 3.46
N GLY A 202 9.93 18.04 2.77
CA GLY A 202 9.83 18.40 1.36
C GLY A 202 8.92 17.51 0.53
N ALA A 203 8.09 16.67 1.16
CA ALA A 203 7.06 15.91 0.45
C ALA A 203 5.99 16.87 -0.09
N GLN A 204 5.64 16.71 -1.37
CA GLN A 204 4.59 17.49 -2.02
C GLN A 204 3.24 16.75 -2.01
N ILE A 205 3.26 15.45 -1.75
CA ILE A 205 2.09 14.59 -1.62
C ILE A 205 2.26 13.84 -0.28
N VAL A 206 1.26 13.91 0.60
CA VAL A 206 1.29 13.24 1.92
C VAL A 206 0.05 12.39 2.15
N GLY A 207 0.15 11.30 2.91
CA GLY A 207 -1.00 10.45 3.15
C GLY A 207 -0.77 9.19 3.96
N ILE A 208 -1.63 8.19 3.74
CA ILE A 208 -1.62 6.91 4.46
C ILE A 208 -1.66 5.73 3.49
N ASN A 209 -0.92 4.68 3.79
CA ASN A 209 -0.97 3.41 3.07
C ASN A 209 -0.94 2.19 4.01
N CYS A 210 -1.42 1.04 3.53
CA CYS A 210 -1.36 -0.24 4.24
C CYS A 210 -2.09 -0.26 5.60
N HIS A 211 -1.83 -1.31 6.39
CA HIS A 211 -2.19 -1.61 7.79
C HIS A 211 -3.65 -1.49 8.24
N PHE A 212 -4.44 -0.60 7.66
CA PHE A 212 -5.81 -0.30 8.04
C PHE A 212 -6.74 -0.33 6.82
N ASP A 213 -8.01 -0.59 7.10
CA ASP A 213 -9.08 -0.56 6.11
C ASP A 213 -9.31 0.85 5.52
N PRO A 214 -10.08 0.95 4.42
CA PRO A 214 -10.22 2.21 3.68
C PRO A 214 -10.80 3.36 4.48
N MET A 215 -11.82 3.12 5.30
CA MET A 215 -12.48 4.22 6.02
C MET A 215 -11.60 4.73 7.16
N THR A 216 -10.83 3.85 7.79
CA THR A 216 -9.83 4.23 8.78
C THR A 216 -8.74 5.09 8.14
N CYS A 217 -8.18 4.68 6.99
CA CYS A 217 -7.17 5.48 6.29
C CYS A 217 -7.71 6.83 5.81
N VAL A 218 -8.93 6.89 5.25
CA VAL A 218 -9.54 8.16 4.82
C VAL A 218 -9.73 9.12 6.00
N LYS A 219 -10.16 8.60 7.16
CA LYS A 219 -10.24 9.38 8.40
C LYS A 219 -8.87 9.92 8.83
N THR A 220 -7.83 9.09 8.79
CA THR A 220 -6.47 9.53 9.14
C THR A 220 -5.94 10.60 8.18
N VAL A 221 -6.17 10.46 6.87
CA VAL A 221 -5.77 11.49 5.89
C VAL A 221 -6.54 12.79 6.08
N LYS A 222 -7.80 12.73 6.53
CA LYS A 222 -8.54 13.94 6.93
C LYS A 222 -7.85 14.66 8.10
N LEU A 223 -7.40 13.94 9.14
CA LEU A 223 -6.64 14.52 10.25
C LEU A 223 -5.29 15.10 9.79
N MET A 224 -4.59 14.41 8.87
CA MET A 224 -3.37 14.92 8.23
C MET A 224 -3.63 16.25 7.52
N LYS A 225 -4.73 16.33 6.77
CA LYS A 225 -5.15 17.53 6.05
C LYS A 225 -5.41 18.69 6.99
N GLU A 226 -6.20 18.47 8.04
CA GLU A 226 -6.49 19.47 9.07
C GLU A 226 -5.20 20.02 9.72
N GLY A 227 -4.24 19.16 10.03
CA GLY A 227 -2.94 19.58 10.59
C GLY A 227 -2.11 20.43 9.64
N VAL A 228 -2.02 20.04 8.36
CA VAL A 228 -1.30 20.80 7.32
C VAL A 228 -1.94 22.18 7.09
N GLU A 229 -3.27 22.24 7.03
CA GLU A 229 -4.03 23.48 6.86
C GLU A 229 -3.85 24.42 8.07
N HIS A 230 -3.94 23.89 9.30
CA HIS A 230 -3.70 24.67 10.52
C HIS A 230 -2.29 25.27 10.55
N ALA A 231 -1.29 24.51 10.07
CA ALA A 231 0.09 24.98 9.99
C ALA A 231 0.35 26.00 8.87
N GLY A 232 -0.67 26.37 8.07
CA GLY A 232 -0.52 27.28 6.94
C GLY A 232 0.29 26.71 5.77
N LEU A 233 0.40 25.38 5.71
CA LEU A 233 1.13 24.66 4.67
C LEU A 233 0.19 24.18 3.56
N LYS A 234 0.76 23.72 2.45
CA LYS A 234 0.02 23.13 1.32
C LYS A 234 0.69 21.83 0.89
N ALA A 235 -0.13 20.83 0.62
CA ALA A 235 0.28 19.57 0.03
C ALA A 235 -0.90 18.95 -0.75
N HIS A 236 -0.58 18.01 -1.63
CA HIS A 236 -1.57 17.09 -2.16
C HIS A 236 -1.74 15.90 -1.22
N TYR A 237 -2.88 15.22 -1.28
CA TYR A 237 -3.18 14.09 -0.39
C TYR A 237 -3.29 12.78 -1.16
N MET A 238 -2.74 11.71 -0.58
CA MET A 238 -2.80 10.33 -1.08
C MET A 238 -3.43 9.37 -0.07
N VAL A 239 -4.06 8.30 -0.56
CA VAL A 239 -4.55 7.21 0.28
C VAL A 239 -4.50 5.87 -0.47
N GLN A 240 -3.88 4.86 0.15
CA GLN A 240 -3.70 3.50 -0.39
C GLN A 240 -3.94 2.44 0.70
N PRO A 241 -5.20 2.20 1.10
CA PRO A 241 -5.52 1.35 2.25
C PRO A 241 -5.37 -0.15 1.95
N LEU A 242 -5.65 -0.98 2.94
CA LEU A 242 -5.87 -2.41 2.74
C LEU A 242 -7.16 -2.69 1.95
N ALA A 243 -7.19 -3.78 1.18
CA ALA A 243 -8.43 -4.35 0.65
C ALA A 243 -9.08 -5.34 1.63
N TYR A 244 -8.92 -5.12 2.94
CA TYR A 244 -9.41 -5.97 4.00
C TYR A 244 -10.22 -5.13 5.00
N HIS A 245 -11.36 -5.64 5.47
CA HIS A 245 -12.06 -5.10 6.63
C HIS A 245 -11.23 -5.39 7.89
N THR A 246 -10.85 -4.34 8.62
CA THR A 246 -10.03 -4.42 9.83
C THR A 246 -10.58 -3.57 10.99
N PRO A 247 -11.88 -3.67 11.31
CA PRO A 247 -12.50 -2.87 12.38
C PRO A 247 -11.99 -3.24 13.80
N ASP A 248 -11.27 -4.34 13.91
CA ASP A 248 -10.73 -4.93 15.13
C ASP A 248 -9.21 -4.73 15.30
N CYS A 249 -8.57 -3.98 14.41
CA CYS A 249 -7.16 -3.64 14.55
C CYS A 249 -6.88 -2.70 15.73
N SER A 250 -5.74 -2.91 16.37
CA SER A 250 -5.09 -1.93 17.25
C SER A 250 -4.27 -0.92 16.42
N CYS A 251 -3.53 -0.04 17.09
CA CYS A 251 -2.58 0.88 16.45
C CYS A 251 -1.49 0.19 15.60
N GLN A 252 -1.26 -1.11 15.81
CA GLN A 252 -0.28 -1.92 15.06
C GLN A 252 -0.81 -2.40 13.70
N GLY A 253 -2.09 -2.15 13.40
CA GLY A 253 -2.72 -2.54 12.14
C GLY A 253 -2.96 -4.05 12.01
N PHE A 254 -3.19 -4.51 10.79
CA PHE A 254 -3.61 -5.88 10.50
C PHE A 254 -2.56 -6.97 10.74
N ILE A 255 -1.28 -6.61 10.95
CA ILE A 255 -0.21 -7.58 11.18
C ILE A 255 -0.40 -8.26 12.54
N ASP A 256 -0.97 -7.55 13.53
CA ASP A 256 -1.28 -8.08 14.85
C ASP A 256 -2.58 -8.89 14.88
N LEU A 257 -3.33 -8.96 13.78
CA LEU A 257 -4.50 -9.82 13.70
C LEU A 257 -4.06 -11.28 13.60
N PRO A 258 -4.69 -12.21 14.33
CA PRO A 258 -4.31 -13.62 14.32
C PRO A 258 -4.51 -14.30 12.96
N GLU A 259 -5.28 -13.69 12.06
CA GLU A 259 -5.47 -14.16 10.68
C GLU A 259 -4.32 -13.80 9.74
N PHE A 260 -3.45 -12.86 10.11
CA PHE A 260 -2.36 -12.45 9.23
C PHE A 260 -1.29 -13.56 9.09
N PRO A 261 -0.75 -13.81 7.87
CA PRO A 261 -1.23 -13.34 6.56
C PRO A 261 -2.19 -14.33 5.87
N PHE A 262 -2.38 -15.54 6.41
CA PHE A 262 -2.93 -16.71 5.68
C PHE A 262 -4.41 -17.01 5.89
N ALA A 263 -5.15 -16.18 6.62
CA ALA A 263 -6.57 -16.38 6.87
C ALA A 263 -7.39 -15.08 6.71
N LEU A 264 -6.89 -14.13 5.92
CA LEU A 264 -7.52 -12.83 5.69
C LEU A 264 -8.63 -12.86 4.64
N GLU A 265 -8.88 -13.99 3.97
CA GLU A 265 -9.90 -14.16 2.94
C GLU A 265 -11.32 -13.70 3.34
N PRO A 266 -11.83 -13.98 4.57
CA PRO A 266 -13.14 -13.46 5.00
C PRO A 266 -13.23 -11.94 5.00
N ARG A 267 -12.10 -11.24 5.09
CA ARG A 267 -12.03 -9.79 5.25
C ARG A 267 -11.94 -9.07 3.90
N ILE A 268 -11.70 -9.77 2.79
CA ILE A 268 -11.51 -9.15 1.47
C ILE A 268 -12.70 -8.27 1.11
N LEU A 269 -12.41 -7.04 0.73
CA LEU A 269 -13.39 -6.06 0.34
C LEU A 269 -13.99 -6.38 -1.04
N THR A 270 -15.25 -6.02 -1.22
CA THR A 270 -15.93 -6.13 -2.50
C THR A 270 -15.61 -4.93 -3.39
N ARG A 271 -15.96 -5.01 -4.68
CA ARG A 271 -15.89 -3.83 -5.56
C ARG A 271 -16.81 -2.69 -5.09
N TRP A 272 -17.92 -3.01 -4.41
CA TRP A 272 -18.88 -2.02 -3.92
C TRP A 272 -18.31 -1.26 -2.72
N ASP A 273 -17.56 -1.94 -1.86
CA ASP A 273 -16.79 -1.28 -0.80
C ASP A 273 -15.77 -0.30 -1.40
N MET A 274 -15.15 -0.66 -2.54
CA MET A 274 -14.22 0.23 -3.26
C MET A 274 -14.88 1.43 -3.90
N HIS A 275 -16.10 1.28 -4.44
CA HIS A 275 -16.90 2.43 -4.90
C HIS A 275 -17.14 3.41 -3.75
N LYS A 276 -17.60 2.90 -2.60
CA LYS A 276 -17.82 3.72 -1.41
C LYS A 276 -16.53 4.41 -0.96
N TYR A 277 -15.43 3.66 -0.83
CA TYR A 277 -14.12 4.20 -0.46
C TYR A 277 -13.66 5.32 -1.39
N ALA A 278 -13.69 5.10 -2.71
CA ALA A 278 -13.23 6.08 -3.69
C ALA A 278 -14.03 7.39 -3.61
N ARG A 279 -15.36 7.27 -3.45
CA ARG A 279 -16.25 8.42 -3.27
C ARG A 279 -15.94 9.21 -2.00
N GLU A 280 -15.75 8.52 -0.88
CA GLU A 280 -15.44 9.18 0.40
C GLU A 280 -14.04 9.82 0.40
N ALA A 281 -13.04 9.15 -0.16
CA ALA A 281 -11.70 9.72 -0.35
C ALA A 281 -11.75 11.00 -1.20
N TYR A 282 -12.48 10.97 -2.32
CA TYR A 282 -12.64 12.13 -3.19
C TYR A 282 -13.31 13.32 -2.49
N LYS A 283 -14.37 13.07 -1.70
CA LYS A 283 -15.09 14.09 -0.90
C LYS A 283 -14.20 14.78 0.13
N VAL A 284 -13.27 14.06 0.75
CA VAL A 284 -12.29 14.63 1.70
C VAL A 284 -11.30 15.58 0.98
N GLY A 285 -11.19 15.49 -0.34
CA GLY A 285 -10.25 16.26 -1.16
C GLY A 285 -8.99 15.48 -1.53
N ILE A 286 -8.98 14.17 -1.31
CA ILE A 286 -7.87 13.30 -1.71
C ILE A 286 -7.91 13.15 -3.23
N ARG A 287 -6.74 13.25 -3.88
CA ARG A 287 -6.62 13.23 -5.35
C ARG A 287 -5.67 12.18 -5.88
N TYR A 288 -4.82 11.59 -5.03
CA TYR A 288 -4.17 10.33 -5.31
C TYR A 288 -4.92 9.23 -4.56
N ILE A 289 -5.63 8.35 -5.25
CA ILE A 289 -6.48 7.31 -4.65
C ILE A 289 -6.08 5.96 -5.24
N GLY A 290 -5.52 5.07 -4.44
CA GLY A 290 -5.04 3.76 -4.87
C GLY A 290 -5.31 2.68 -3.83
N GLY A 291 -4.48 1.64 -3.80
CA GLY A 291 -4.60 0.58 -2.81
C GLY A 291 -3.27 -0.04 -2.43
N CYS A 292 -3.28 -0.84 -1.37
CA CYS A 292 -2.13 -1.59 -0.87
C CYS A 292 -2.49 -3.09 -0.76
N CYS A 293 -2.06 -3.80 0.29
CA CYS A 293 -2.24 -5.24 0.41
C CYS A 293 -3.71 -5.67 0.26
N GLY A 294 -3.93 -6.70 -0.58
CA GLY A 294 -5.25 -7.23 -0.94
C GLY A 294 -5.90 -6.58 -2.15
N PHE A 295 -5.45 -5.39 -2.60
CA PHE A 295 -6.01 -4.76 -3.80
C PHE A 295 -5.63 -5.54 -5.07
N GLU A 296 -6.57 -6.33 -5.55
CA GLU A 296 -6.57 -6.89 -6.91
C GLU A 296 -7.00 -5.87 -8.00
N PRO A 297 -6.73 -6.14 -9.29
CA PRO A 297 -7.07 -5.24 -10.40
C PRO A 297 -8.55 -4.80 -10.45
N TYR A 298 -9.49 -5.66 -10.03
CA TYR A 298 -10.91 -5.28 -10.03
C TYR A 298 -11.27 -4.22 -8.97
N HIS A 299 -10.47 -4.11 -7.90
CA HIS A 299 -10.63 -3.05 -6.90
C HIS A 299 -10.20 -1.71 -7.49
N ILE A 300 -9.06 -1.66 -8.18
CA ILE A 300 -8.58 -0.46 -8.87
C ILE A 300 -9.57 -0.02 -9.98
N ARG A 301 -10.15 -1.00 -10.69
CA ARG A 301 -11.24 -0.72 -11.63
C ARG A 301 -12.42 -0.06 -10.93
N ALA A 302 -12.85 -0.57 -9.78
CA ALA A 302 -13.97 0.01 -9.03
C ALA A 302 -13.71 1.45 -8.57
N VAL A 303 -12.48 1.76 -8.11
CA VAL A 303 -12.06 3.14 -7.80
C VAL A 303 -12.13 4.02 -9.05
N SER A 304 -11.58 3.54 -10.17
CA SER A 304 -11.60 4.26 -11.45
C SER A 304 -13.02 4.48 -11.98
N GLU A 305 -13.91 3.49 -11.85
CA GLU A 305 -15.30 3.50 -12.28
C GLU A 305 -16.16 4.45 -11.44
N GLU A 306 -15.96 4.49 -10.11
CA GLU A 306 -16.67 5.42 -9.23
C GLU A 306 -16.38 6.88 -9.59
N LEU A 307 -15.13 7.16 -9.97
CA LEU A 307 -14.63 8.50 -10.24
C LEU A 307 -14.63 8.84 -11.74
N ALA A 308 -15.19 7.95 -12.57
CA ALA A 308 -15.34 8.20 -14.00
C ALA A 308 -16.15 9.47 -14.33
N PRO A 309 -17.23 9.83 -13.60
CA PRO A 309 -17.93 11.09 -13.84
C PRO A 309 -17.04 12.33 -13.66
N GLU A 310 -16.15 12.31 -12.65
CA GLU A 310 -15.21 13.40 -12.39
C GLU A 310 -14.02 13.41 -13.35
N ARG A 311 -13.58 12.23 -13.82
CA ARG A 311 -12.44 12.08 -14.74
C ARG A 311 -12.81 12.23 -16.20
N GLY A 312 -14.07 12.00 -16.55
CA GLY A 312 -14.60 12.08 -17.92
C GLY A 312 -14.38 10.82 -18.77
N PHE A 313 -13.88 9.72 -18.20
CA PHE A 313 -13.65 8.46 -18.93
C PHE A 313 -13.71 7.23 -18.01
N LEU A 314 -13.95 6.07 -18.61
CA LEU A 314 -13.86 4.76 -17.96
C LEU A 314 -12.51 4.09 -18.28
N PRO A 315 -11.97 3.24 -17.40
CA PRO A 315 -10.77 2.47 -17.69
C PRO A 315 -11.03 1.37 -18.72
N ALA A 316 -10.00 0.91 -19.42
CA ALA A 316 -10.12 -0.15 -20.43
C ALA A 316 -10.69 -1.47 -19.86
N ALA A 317 -10.44 -1.78 -18.58
CA ALA A 317 -11.02 -2.94 -17.92
C ALA A 317 -12.57 -2.91 -17.85
N SER A 318 -13.19 -1.73 -17.95
CA SER A 318 -14.65 -1.59 -17.94
C SER A 318 -15.32 -2.14 -19.20
N GLU A 319 -14.58 -2.36 -20.30
CA GLU A 319 -15.09 -3.08 -21.49
C GLU A 319 -15.61 -4.49 -21.15
N LYS A 320 -15.10 -5.09 -20.07
CA LYS A 320 -15.48 -6.43 -19.58
C LYS A 320 -16.27 -6.34 -18.27
N HIS A 321 -16.90 -5.21 -18.00
CA HIS A 321 -17.70 -4.99 -16.80
C HIS A 321 -19.02 -4.30 -17.13
N GLY A 322 -20.04 -4.60 -16.35
CA GLY A 322 -21.29 -3.85 -16.32
C GLY A 322 -21.41 -3.12 -14.99
N MET A 323 -21.39 -1.79 -15.02
CA MET A 323 -21.52 -0.95 -13.83
C MET A 323 -22.71 -1.36 -12.99
N TRP A 324 -22.52 -1.49 -11.68
CA TRP A 324 -23.56 -1.88 -10.72
C TRP A 324 -24.31 -3.19 -11.08
N GLY A 325 -23.60 -4.09 -11.77
CA GLY A 325 -24.14 -5.37 -12.19
C GLY A 325 -24.98 -5.31 -13.47
N SER A 326 -24.92 -4.24 -14.26
CA SER A 326 -25.74 -4.05 -15.49
C SER A 326 -25.74 -5.27 -16.43
N ALA A 327 -24.59 -5.96 -16.55
CA ALA A 327 -24.46 -7.16 -17.37
C ALA A 327 -25.37 -8.33 -16.92
N LEU A 328 -25.90 -8.30 -15.70
CA LEU A 328 -26.83 -9.31 -15.17
C LEU A 328 -28.23 -9.20 -15.77
N GLU A 329 -28.58 -8.11 -16.46
CA GLU A 329 -29.87 -7.93 -17.15
C GLU A 329 -30.19 -9.04 -18.15
N MET A 330 -29.16 -9.63 -18.76
CA MET A 330 -29.34 -10.68 -19.77
C MET A 330 -29.44 -12.09 -19.16
N HIS A 331 -29.36 -12.22 -17.84
CA HIS A 331 -29.37 -13.52 -17.19
C HIS A 331 -30.76 -14.19 -17.28
N THR A 332 -30.84 -15.51 -17.45
CA THR A 332 -32.12 -16.25 -17.62
C THR A 332 -33.02 -16.21 -16.38
N LYS A 333 -32.43 -16.25 -15.18
CA LYS A 333 -33.13 -16.22 -13.88
C LYS A 333 -33.60 -14.81 -13.48
N PRO A 334 -34.89 -14.57 -13.20
CA PRO A 334 -35.42 -13.24 -12.88
C PRO A 334 -34.83 -12.62 -11.61
N TRP A 335 -34.61 -13.41 -10.55
CA TRP A 335 -34.00 -12.91 -9.31
C TRP A 335 -32.52 -12.54 -9.47
N VAL A 336 -31.83 -13.00 -10.53
CA VAL A 336 -30.47 -12.57 -10.84
C VAL A 336 -30.50 -11.23 -11.57
N ARG A 337 -31.42 -11.06 -12.54
CA ARG A 337 -31.64 -9.77 -13.22
C ARG A 337 -32.05 -8.66 -12.26
N ALA A 338 -32.86 -8.98 -11.26
CA ALA A 338 -33.30 -8.04 -10.22
C ALA A 338 -32.15 -7.42 -9.39
N ARG A 339 -30.94 -8.00 -9.49
CA ARG A 339 -29.71 -7.49 -8.85
C ARG A 339 -28.97 -6.46 -9.71
N SER A 340 -29.39 -6.25 -10.96
CA SER A 340 -28.77 -5.32 -11.91
C SER A 340 -29.10 -3.86 -11.59
N ARG A 341 -28.74 -3.41 -10.39
CA ARG A 341 -29.06 -2.07 -9.89
C ARG A 341 -28.16 -1.71 -8.71
N ARG A 342 -27.76 -0.45 -8.67
CA ARG A 342 -26.93 0.12 -7.59
C ARG A 342 -27.50 -0.14 -6.21
N ASP A 343 -28.78 0.17 -6.03
CA ASP A 343 -29.51 -0.01 -4.76
C ASP A 343 -29.41 -1.43 -4.19
N TYR A 344 -29.34 -2.47 -5.02
CA TYR A 344 -29.18 -3.83 -4.51
C TYR A 344 -27.79 -4.05 -3.92
N TRP A 345 -26.74 -3.67 -4.65
CA TRP A 345 -25.36 -3.96 -4.27
C TRP A 345 -24.80 -3.01 -3.21
N GLU A 346 -25.32 -1.79 -3.09
CA GLU A 346 -24.94 -0.89 -1.99
C GLU A 346 -25.52 -1.32 -0.64
N ASN A 347 -26.69 -1.96 -0.64
CA ASN A 347 -27.42 -2.29 0.59
C ASN A 347 -27.33 -3.75 0.99
N ILE A 348 -26.82 -4.63 0.12
CA ILE A 348 -26.61 -6.03 0.51
C ILE A 348 -25.53 -6.10 1.59
N LEU A 349 -25.78 -6.92 2.62
CA LEU A 349 -24.79 -7.34 3.60
C LEU A 349 -24.36 -8.77 3.26
N PRO A 350 -23.23 -8.97 2.56
CA PRO A 350 -22.79 -10.30 2.17
C PRO A 350 -22.54 -11.16 3.40
N ALA A 351 -23.09 -12.38 3.40
CA ALA A 351 -22.84 -13.34 4.47
C ALA A 351 -21.36 -13.81 4.45
N SER A 352 -20.77 -14.06 5.62
CA SER A 352 -19.40 -14.57 5.73
C SER A 352 -19.24 -16.02 5.24
N GLY A 353 -20.33 -16.79 5.22
CA GLY A 353 -20.33 -18.22 4.91
C GLY A 353 -19.64 -19.09 5.98
N ARG A 354 -19.31 -18.54 7.15
CA ARG A 354 -18.56 -19.23 8.22
C ARG A 354 -19.35 -19.17 9.55
N PRO A 355 -20.33 -20.06 9.77
CA PRO A 355 -21.28 -19.94 10.88
C PRO A 355 -20.67 -20.18 12.27
N THR A 356 -19.48 -20.79 12.34
CA THR A 356 -18.75 -21.06 13.60
C THR A 356 -17.61 -20.09 13.85
N CYS A 357 -17.33 -19.16 12.93
CA CYS A 357 -16.27 -18.16 13.08
C CYS A 357 -16.84 -16.86 13.65
N PRO A 358 -16.11 -16.15 14.52
CA PRO A 358 -16.51 -14.83 14.97
C PRO A 358 -16.38 -13.81 13.84
N SER A 359 -17.05 -12.66 13.98
CA SER A 359 -16.92 -11.52 13.05
C SER A 359 -15.67 -10.67 13.31
N PHE A 360 -15.08 -10.78 14.51
CA PHE A 360 -13.91 -10.04 14.95
C PHE A 360 -12.93 -10.96 15.67
N SER A 361 -11.68 -10.56 15.69
CA SER A 361 -10.59 -11.20 16.42
C SER A 361 -9.95 -10.20 17.38
N THR A 362 -9.33 -10.70 18.44
CA THR A 362 -8.52 -9.87 19.34
C THR A 362 -7.09 -9.80 18.79
N PRO A 363 -6.53 -8.61 18.53
CA PRO A 363 -5.12 -8.46 18.15
C PRO A 363 -4.20 -9.03 19.23
N GLU A 364 -3.04 -9.53 18.83
CA GLU A 364 -2.08 -10.10 19.78
C GLU A 364 -1.41 -9.05 20.67
N ASN A 365 -1.30 -7.81 20.18
CA ASN A 365 -0.91 -6.59 20.91
C ASN A 365 0.32 -6.78 21.82
N TRP A 366 1.44 -7.09 21.20
CA TRP A 366 2.69 -7.38 21.91
C TRP A 366 3.38 -6.14 22.50
N GLY A 367 2.91 -4.93 22.16
CA GLY A 367 3.49 -3.67 22.63
C GLY A 367 4.94 -3.46 22.20
N VAL A 368 5.35 -4.06 21.09
CA VAL A 368 6.73 -3.96 20.57
C VAL A 368 6.88 -2.72 19.71
N THR A 369 7.99 -2.00 19.88
CA THR A 369 8.35 -0.83 19.07
C THR A 369 9.87 -0.77 18.90
N LYS A 370 10.38 0.25 18.20
CA LYS A 370 11.81 0.48 17.91
C LYS A 370 12.70 0.16 19.12
N GLY A 371 13.75 -0.63 18.89
CA GLY A 371 14.72 -1.04 19.91
C GLY A 371 14.30 -2.25 20.76
N HIS A 372 13.09 -2.79 20.57
CA HIS A 372 12.68 -4.02 21.25
C HIS A 372 13.46 -5.23 20.73
N ALA A 373 13.92 -6.10 21.64
CA ALA A 373 14.78 -7.24 21.30
C ALA A 373 14.14 -8.20 20.26
N ASP A 374 12.82 -8.39 20.33
CA ASP A 374 12.08 -9.24 19.39
C ASP A 374 12.00 -8.69 17.95
N LEU A 375 12.35 -7.40 17.74
CA LEU A 375 12.38 -6.77 16.42
C LEU A 375 13.79 -6.76 15.78
N ILE A 376 14.82 -7.18 16.52
CA ILE A 376 16.19 -7.24 15.99
C ILE A 376 16.25 -8.32 14.90
N GLN A 377 16.83 -7.96 13.76
CA GLN A 377 17.00 -8.90 12.65
C GLN A 377 18.24 -9.77 12.81
N HIS A 378 18.10 -11.02 12.38
CA HIS A 378 19.15 -12.03 12.35
C HIS A 378 19.22 -12.60 10.94
N LYS A 379 20.35 -13.19 10.56
CA LYS A 379 20.55 -13.78 9.23
C LYS A 379 19.95 -15.19 9.16
N GLU A 380 20.05 -15.94 10.24
CA GLU A 380 19.52 -17.29 10.36
C GLU A 380 18.01 -17.29 10.59
N ALA A 381 17.32 -18.33 10.09
CA ALA A 381 15.92 -18.53 10.41
C ALA A 381 15.69 -18.64 11.93
N THR A 382 14.53 -18.19 12.40
CA THR A 382 14.14 -18.30 13.81
C THR A 382 14.27 -19.75 14.27
N SER A 383 15.10 -19.97 15.28
CA SER A 383 15.36 -21.30 15.80
C SER A 383 14.10 -21.88 16.45
N ALA A 384 14.02 -23.21 16.53
CA ALA A 384 12.89 -23.87 17.20
C ALA A 384 12.73 -23.40 18.67
N GLU A 385 13.83 -23.04 19.32
CA GLU A 385 13.83 -22.52 20.68
C GLU A 385 13.24 -21.10 20.77
N GLU A 386 13.66 -20.19 19.89
CA GLU A 386 13.08 -18.85 19.80
C GLU A 386 11.58 -18.91 19.45
N ILE A 387 11.18 -19.80 18.55
CA ILE A 387 9.75 -20.04 18.25
C ILE A 387 9.01 -20.50 19.50
N ARG A 388 9.57 -21.42 20.28
CA ARG A 388 8.96 -21.90 21.53
C ARG A 388 8.78 -20.75 22.52
N GLN A 389 9.77 -19.88 22.66
CA GLN A 389 9.69 -18.69 23.51
C GLN A 389 8.59 -17.74 23.04
N LEU A 390 8.52 -17.43 21.74
CA LEU A 390 7.43 -16.61 21.18
C LEU A 390 6.06 -17.24 21.41
N MET A 391 5.91 -18.56 21.24
CA MET A 391 4.65 -19.27 21.51
C MET A 391 4.20 -19.17 22.98
N GLU A 392 5.13 -19.24 23.94
CA GLU A 392 4.79 -19.07 25.37
C GLU A 392 4.31 -17.65 25.67
N LYS A 393 4.98 -16.68 25.07
CA LYS A 393 4.70 -15.25 25.19
C LYS A 393 3.31 -14.94 24.58
N GLN A 394 2.93 -15.63 23.49
CA GLN A 394 1.62 -15.52 22.81
C GLN A 394 0.50 -16.08 23.69
N LYS A 395 0.76 -17.21 24.36
CA LYS A 395 -0.17 -17.79 25.34
C LYS A 395 -0.41 -16.84 26.52
N LYS A 396 0.64 -16.19 27.02
CA LYS A 396 0.54 -15.22 28.14
C LYS A 396 -0.29 -14.00 27.75
N ALA A 397 -0.05 -13.41 26.59
CA ALA A 397 -0.83 -12.27 26.08
C ALA A 397 -2.33 -12.60 25.97
N LYS A 398 -2.68 -13.81 25.50
CA LYS A 398 -4.07 -14.29 25.42
C LYS A 398 -4.73 -14.51 26.79
N THR A 399 -3.96 -14.78 27.84
CA THR A 399 -4.50 -14.95 29.21
C THR A 399 -4.69 -13.64 29.97
N SER A 400 -3.94 -12.58 29.65
CA SER A 400 -4.04 -11.26 30.31
C SER A 400 -5.19 -10.38 29.80
N VAL A 401 -5.88 -10.79 28.73
CA VAL A 401 -7.01 -10.07 28.12
C VAL A 401 -8.36 -10.72 28.48
N LYS A 402 -8.36 -11.79 29.27
CA LYS A 402 -9.56 -12.35 29.94
C LYS A 402 -9.69 -11.75 31.33
#